data_AF-A0A3D9KDL6-F1
#
_entry.id   AF-A0A3D9KDL6-F1
#
_cell.length_a   1.000
_cell.length_b   1.000
_cell.length_c   1.000
_cell.angle_alpha   90.00
_cell.angle_beta   90.00
_cell.angle_gamma   90.00
#
_symmetry.space_group_name_H-M   'P 1'
#
loop_
_entity.id
_entity.type
_entity.pdbx_description
1 polymer ?
#
loop_
_entity_poly.entity_id
_entity_poly.type
_entity_poly.pdbx_seq_one_letter_code
_entity_poly.pdbx_strand_id
1 'polypeptide(L)'
;MDKMIQLVQEVLAESDRLARLAEPADYEVYVRLTERRQVLAEEVHARSTVSEAEKVLLSSIGQYDKILLSHMQMLKDEASSGIQRISGSRKLKEGYGYTGTHESIMFDKGV
;
A
#
# COMPACT_ATOMS: atom_id res chain seq x y z
N MET A 1 -17.01 -1.92 28.75
CA MET A 1 -17.25 -2.36 27.37
C MET A 1 -16.25 -3.47 27.07
N ASP A 2 -16.65 -4.56 26.42
CA ASP A 2 -15.71 -5.64 26.09
C ASP A 2 -14.67 -5.14 25.08
N LYS A 3 -13.38 -5.32 25.41
CA LYS A 3 -12.23 -4.90 24.59
C LYS A 3 -12.32 -5.49 23.18
N MET A 4 -12.78 -6.74 23.05
CA MET A 4 -12.90 -7.41 21.75
C MET A 4 -13.99 -6.76 20.88
N ILE A 5 -15.15 -6.47 21.48
CA ILE A 5 -16.27 -5.83 20.77
C ILE A 5 -15.87 -4.44 20.29
N GLN A 6 -15.16 -3.68 21.13
CA GLN A 6 -14.63 -2.37 20.73
C GLN A 6 -13.70 -2.50 19.52
N LEU A 7 -12.76 -3.45 19.56
CA LEU A 7 -11.81 -3.66 18.45
C LEU A 7 -12.51 -4.08 17.16
N VAL A 8 -13.51 -4.96 17.23
CA VAL A 8 -14.34 -5.36 16.07
C VAL A 8 -15.05 -4.14 15.48
N GLN A 9 -15.65 -3.30 16.33
CA GLN A 9 -16.35 -2.09 15.88
C GLN A 9 -15.41 -1.09 15.22
N GLU A 10 -14.21 -0.89 15.78
CA GLU A 10 -13.19 -0.01 15.21
C GLU A 10 -12.70 -0.52 13.85
N VAL A 11 -12.42 -1.81 13.72
CA VAL A 11 -12.01 -2.43 12.45
C VAL A 11 -13.14 -2.36 11.42
N LEU A 12 -14.37 -2.61 11.83
CA LEU A 12 -15.54 -2.55 10.95
C LEU A 12 -15.78 -1.13 10.43
N ALA A 13 -15.76 -0.14 11.33
CA ALA A 13 -15.95 1.27 10.97
C ALA A 13 -14.85 1.75 10.01
N GLU A 14 -13.59 1.41 10.27
CA GLU A 14 -12.49 1.79 9.39
C GLU A 14 -12.55 1.07 8.05
N SER A 15 -12.95 -0.20 8.03
CA SER A 15 -13.15 -0.97 6.78
C SER A 15 -14.25 -0.36 5.90
N ASP A 16 -15.40 -0.01 6.50
CA ASP A 16 -16.50 0.66 5.79
C ASP A 16 -16.08 2.03 5.28
N ARG A 17 -15.42 2.84 6.13
CA ARG A 17 -14.91 4.17 5.76
C ARG A 17 -14.00 4.09 4.55
N LEU A 18 -13.01 3.19 4.56
CA LEU A 18 -12.04 3.05 3.46
C LEU A 18 -12.66 2.46 2.19
N ALA A 19 -13.62 1.55 2.32
CA ALA A 19 -14.31 0.97 1.17
C ALA A 19 -15.23 1.96 0.45
N ARG A 20 -15.70 3.01 1.14
CA ARG A 20 -16.55 4.07 0.55
C ARG A 20 -15.78 5.19 -0.12
N LEU A 21 -14.45 5.24 0.02
CA LEU A 21 -13.65 6.28 -0.62
C LEU A 21 -13.70 6.11 -2.14
N ALA A 22 -13.85 7.24 -2.85
CA ALA A 22 -13.80 7.24 -4.32
C ALA A 22 -12.39 6.96 -4.85
N GLU A 23 -11.36 7.35 -4.09
CA GLU A 23 -9.96 7.10 -4.37
C GLU A 23 -9.29 6.43 -3.16
N PRO A 24 -8.23 5.62 -3.36
CA PRO A 24 -7.47 5.05 -2.25
C PRO A 24 -6.96 6.10 -1.28
N ALA A 25 -7.05 5.81 0.02
CA ALA A 25 -6.33 6.59 1.03
C ALA A 25 -4.80 6.37 0.91
N ASP A 26 -4.02 7.13 1.67
CA ASP A 26 -2.58 6.90 1.80
C ASP A 26 -2.28 5.47 2.28
N TYR A 27 -1.17 4.91 1.78
CA TYR A 27 -0.76 3.53 2.05
C TYR A 27 -0.70 3.23 3.56
N GLU A 28 -0.24 4.21 4.36
CA GLU A 28 -0.09 4.07 5.82
C GLU A 28 -1.42 3.77 6.50
N VAL A 29 -2.53 4.26 5.95
CA VAL A 29 -3.87 4.02 6.49
C VAL A 29 -4.24 2.54 6.35
N TYR A 30 -3.95 1.94 5.20
CA TYR A 30 -4.18 0.52 4.95
C TYR A 30 -3.26 -0.38 5.78
N VAL A 31 -2.02 0.05 6.03
CA VAL A 31 -1.10 -0.65 6.96
C VAL A 31 -1.70 -0.68 8.36
N ARG A 32 -2.12 0.47 8.90
CA ARG A 32 -2.75 0.54 10.23
C ARG A 32 -4.01 -0.32 10.33
N LEU A 33 -4.84 -0.36 9.28
CA LEU A 33 -6.00 -1.25 9.26
C LEU A 33 -5.59 -2.72 9.32
N THR A 34 -4.56 -3.10 8.58
CA THR A 34 -4.05 -4.49 8.55
C THR A 34 -3.48 -4.89 9.90
N GLU A 35 -2.72 -4.02 10.56
CA GLU A 35 -2.21 -4.23 11.93
C GLU A 35 -3.36 -4.42 12.93
N ARG A 36 -4.41 -3.58 12.87
CA ARG A 36 -5.60 -3.74 13.73
C ARG A 36 -6.35 -5.04 13.48
N ARG A 37 -6.47 -5.46 12.22
CA ARG A 37 -7.07 -6.75 11.85
C ARG A 37 -6.25 -7.93 12.37
N GLN A 38 -4.92 -7.82 12.39
CA GLN A 38 -4.05 -8.82 12.98
C GLN A 38 -4.25 -8.93 14.50
N VAL A 39 -4.29 -7.79 15.21
CA VAL A 39 -4.60 -7.79 16.65
C VAL A 39 -5.98 -8.38 16.92
N LEU A 40 -6.97 -8.10 16.07
CA LEU A 40 -8.30 -8.68 16.20
C LEU A 40 -8.29 -10.20 16.01
N ALA A 41 -7.56 -10.69 15.01
CA ALA A 41 -7.41 -12.13 14.78
C ALA A 41 -6.75 -12.82 15.98
N GLU A 42 -5.74 -12.20 16.58
CA GLU A 42 -5.07 -12.72 17.78
C GLU A 42 -6.01 -12.76 18.99
N GLU A 43 -6.80 -11.71 19.23
CA GLU A 43 -7.79 -11.68 20.32
C GLU A 43 -8.90 -12.72 20.12
N VAL A 44 -9.35 -12.93 18.87
CA VAL A 44 -10.32 -13.98 18.53
C VAL A 44 -9.71 -15.37 18.75
N HIS A 45 -8.44 -15.57 18.38
CA HIS A 45 -7.76 -16.86 18.54
C HIS A 45 -7.47 -17.20 20.01
N ALA A 46 -7.15 -16.19 20.82
CA ALA A 46 -6.90 -16.36 22.25
C ALA A 46 -8.16 -16.71 23.05
N ARG A 47 -9.35 -16.45 22.49
CA ARG A 47 -10.63 -16.77 23.13
C ARG A 47 -11.05 -18.22 22.86
N SER A 48 -11.50 -18.89 23.91
CA SER A 48 -12.08 -20.23 23.82
C SER A 48 -13.49 -20.24 23.22
N THR A 49 -14.24 -19.14 23.34
CA THR A 49 -15.58 -18.99 22.77
C THR A 49 -15.79 -17.60 22.18
N VAL A 50 -16.50 -17.56 21.04
CA VAL A 50 -16.96 -16.34 20.37
C VAL A 50 -18.47 -16.48 20.20
N SER A 51 -19.23 -15.51 20.69
CA SER A 51 -20.69 -15.50 20.61
C SER A 51 -21.18 -15.35 19.17
N GLU A 52 -22.42 -15.76 18.89
CA GLU A 52 -23.01 -15.60 17.55
C GLU A 52 -23.09 -14.13 17.11
N ALA A 53 -23.37 -13.21 18.05
CA ALA A 53 -23.39 -11.78 17.74
C ALA A 53 -22.01 -11.28 17.29
N GLU A 54 -20.94 -11.74 17.94
CA GLU A 54 -19.56 -11.40 17.55
C GLU A 54 -19.18 -12.02 16.20
N LYS A 55 -19.60 -13.26 15.93
CA LYS A 55 -19.39 -13.90 14.61
C LYS A 55 -20.04 -13.12 13.47
N VAL A 56 -21.25 -12.62 13.68
CA VAL A 56 -21.93 -11.77 12.69
C VAL A 56 -21.11 -10.52 12.40
N LEU A 57 -20.62 -9.83 13.42
CA LEU A 57 -19.79 -8.63 13.25
C LEU A 57 -18.46 -8.95 12.55
N LEU A 58 -17.80 -10.04 12.92
CA LEU A 58 -16.57 -10.50 12.27
C LEU A 58 -16.80 -10.83 10.79
N SER A 59 -17.93 -11.46 10.46
CA SER A 59 -18.30 -11.74 9.08
C SER A 59 -18.58 -10.47 8.28
N SER A 60 -19.10 -9.41 8.90
CA SER A 60 -19.32 -8.13 8.23
C SER A 60 -18.02 -7.47 7.78
N ILE A 61 -16.93 -7.64 8.52
CA ILE A 61 -15.60 -7.11 8.14
C ILE A 61 -15.16 -7.69 6.79
N GLY A 62 -15.37 -9.00 6.57
CA GLY A 62 -14.96 -9.68 5.34
C GLY A 62 -15.70 -9.20 4.08
N GLN A 63 -16.86 -8.55 4.22
CA GLN A 63 -17.61 -8.02 3.08
C GLN A 63 -16.87 -6.89 2.36
N TYR A 64 -15.97 -6.19 3.06
CA TYR A 64 -15.21 -5.08 2.52
C TYR A 64 -13.90 -5.50 1.84
N ASP A 65 -13.46 -6.74 2.03
CA ASP A 65 -12.12 -7.21 1.64
C ASP A 65 -11.84 -7.03 0.16
N LYS A 66 -12.82 -7.35 -0.70
CA LYS A 66 -12.66 -7.22 -2.15
C LYS A 66 -12.35 -5.78 -2.58
N ILE A 67 -13.05 -4.80 -2.01
CA ILE A 67 -12.87 -3.39 -2.35
C ILE A 67 -11.55 -2.88 -1.78
N LEU A 68 -11.25 -3.20 -0.53
CA LEU A 68 -9.99 -2.79 0.12
C LEU A 68 -8.77 -3.36 -0.61
N LEU A 69 -8.82 -4.62 -1.03
CA LEU A 69 -7.76 -5.23 -1.83
C LEU A 69 -7.61 -4.54 -3.19
N SER A 70 -8.72 -4.15 -3.82
CA SER A 70 -8.68 -3.36 -5.06
C SER A 70 -7.97 -2.02 -4.86
N HIS A 71 -8.25 -1.32 -3.76
CA HIS A 71 -7.59 -0.04 -3.44
C HIS A 71 -6.08 -0.23 -3.22
N MET A 72 -5.69 -1.24 -2.45
CA MET A 72 -4.29 -1.57 -2.21
C MET A 72 -3.56 -1.98 -3.50
N GLN A 73 -4.24 -2.69 -4.40
CA GLN A 73 -3.69 -3.06 -5.70
C GLN A 73 -3.46 -1.84 -6.59
N MET A 74 -4.39 -0.87 -6.62
CA MET A 74 -4.19 0.39 -7.34
C MET A 74 -2.96 1.16 -6.83
N LEU A 75 -2.78 1.26 -5.51
CA LEU A 75 -1.60 1.89 -4.92
C LEU A 75 -0.30 1.19 -5.33
N LYS A 76 -0.30 -0.15 -5.34
CA LYS A 76 0.85 -0.95 -5.78
C LYS A 76 1.18 -0.72 -7.26
N ASP A 77 0.17 -0.64 -8.11
CA ASP A 77 0.36 -0.44 -9.55
C ASP A 77 0.85 0.97 -9.87
N GLU A 78 0.36 1.97 -9.14
CA GLU A 78 0.85 3.35 -9.23
C GLU A 78 2.33 3.44 -8.83
N ALA A 79 2.70 2.86 -7.67
CA ALA A 79 4.08 2.84 -7.20
C ALA A 79 5.00 2.12 -8.19
N SER A 80 4.58 0.96 -8.70
CA SER A 80 5.32 0.19 -9.70
C SER A 80 5.56 1.00 -10.98
N SER A 81 4.52 1.68 -11.47
CA SER A 81 4.60 2.55 -12.65
C SER A 81 5.51 3.78 -12.40
N GLY A 82 5.50 4.32 -11.18
CA GLY A 82 6.42 5.39 -10.75
C GLY A 82 7.89 4.94 -10.81
N ILE A 83 8.20 3.78 -10.23
CA ILE A 83 9.55 3.21 -10.22
C ILE A 83 10.05 2.94 -11.64
N GLN A 84 9.20 2.35 -12.51
CA GLN A 84 9.56 2.10 -13.90
C GLN A 84 9.90 3.39 -14.64
N ARG A 85 9.12 4.46 -14.46
CA ARG A 85 9.40 5.78 -15.04
C ARG A 85 10.74 6.34 -14.56
N ILE A 86 11.01 6.31 -13.25
CA ILE A 86 12.28 6.77 -12.67
C ILE A 86 13.45 5.97 -13.25
N SER A 87 13.32 4.65 -13.34
CA SER A 87 14.37 3.77 -13.89
C SER A 87 14.65 4.07 -15.38
N GLY A 88 13.60 4.33 -16.17
CA GLY A 88 13.71 4.72 -17.57
C GLY A 88 14.41 6.08 -17.72
N SER A 89 14.02 7.07 -16.91
CA SER A 89 14.66 8.39 -16.89
C SER A 89 16.14 8.31 -16.48
N ARG A 90 16.51 7.42 -15.55
CA ARG A 90 17.91 7.21 -15.16
C ARG A 90 18.72 6.64 -16.31
N LYS A 91 18.22 5.61 -17.01
CA LYS A 91 18.88 5.02 -18.19
C LYS A 91 19.09 6.05 -19.29
N LEU A 92 18.11 6.92 -19.55
CA LEU A 92 18.25 8.00 -20.52
C LEU A 92 19.35 8.99 -20.09
N LYS A 93 19.38 9.41 -18.82
CA LYS A 93 20.45 10.28 -18.30
C LYS A 93 21.84 9.66 -18.40
N GLU A 94 21.97 8.36 -18.14
CA GLU A 94 23.25 7.64 -18.27
C GLU A 94 23.69 7.50 -19.74
N GLY A 95 22.74 7.19 -20.65
CA GLY A 95 23.02 7.07 -22.09
C GLY A 95 23.37 8.39 -22.78
N TYR A 96 22.78 9.51 -22.35
CA TYR A 96 23.12 10.84 -22.87
C TYR A 96 24.25 11.53 -22.09
N GLY A 97 24.52 11.10 -20.85
CA GLY A 97 25.56 11.66 -19.96
C GLY A 97 26.98 11.16 -20.24
N TYR A 98 27.17 10.17 -21.12
CA TYR A 98 28.47 9.66 -21.54
C TYR A 98 28.86 10.16 -22.95
N THR A 99 28.70 11.45 -23.22
CA THR A 99 29.32 12.13 -24.39
C THR A 99 30.34 13.19 -23.98
N GLY A 100 30.73 13.23 -22.70
CA GLY A 100 31.70 14.16 -22.16
C GLY A 100 32.85 13.46 -21.45
N THR A 101 33.62 12.63 -22.16
CA THR A 101 35.04 12.31 -21.89
C THR A 101 35.56 11.31 -22.93
N HIS A 102 35.94 11.82 -24.09
CA HIS A 102 37.05 11.26 -24.86
C HIS A 102 37.88 12.43 -25.38
N GLU A 103 38.95 12.72 -24.65
CA GLU A 103 40.09 13.47 -25.18
C GLU A 103 40.61 12.79 -26.45
N SER A 104 40.78 13.58 -27.51
CA SER A 104 41.90 13.47 -28.45
C SER A 104 41.94 14.80 -29.21
N ILE A 105 42.70 15.80 -28.74
CA ILE A 105 44.14 15.99 -28.99
C ILE A 105 44.42 16.12 -30.51
N MET A 106 44.85 17.34 -30.88
CA MET A 106 45.54 17.74 -32.13
C MET A 106 44.67 18.04 -33.36
N PHE A 107 44.39 19.32 -33.59
CA PHE A 107 44.73 19.98 -34.86
C PHE A 107 45.20 21.40 -34.57
N ASP A 108 46.49 21.52 -34.25
CA ASP A 108 47.25 22.72 -34.57
C ASP A 108 47.45 22.75 -36.10
N LYS A 109 46.92 23.78 -36.73
CA LYS A 109 47.51 24.34 -37.94
C LYS A 109 47.52 25.85 -37.77
N GLY A 110 48.61 26.33 -37.18
CA GLY A 110 49.05 27.71 -37.33
C GLY A 110 49.26 28.10 -38.80
N VAL A 111 49.08 29.42 -39.01
CA VAL A 111 49.59 30.30 -40.08
C VAL A 111 49.32 29.88 -41.52
#